data_AF-A0A497JIJ9-F1
#
_entry.id   AF-A0A497JIJ9-F1
#
_cell.length_a   1.000
_cell.length_b   1.000
_cell.length_c   1.000
_cell.angle_alpha   90.00
_cell.angle_beta   90.00
_cell.angle_gamma   90.00
#
_symmetry.space_group_name_H-M   'P 1'
#
loop_
_entity.id
_entity.type
_entity.pdbx_description
1 polymer ?
#
loop_
_entity_poly.entity_id
_entity_poly.type
_entity_poly.pdbx_seq_one_letter_code
_entity_poly.pdbx_strand_id
1 'polypeptide(L)'
;METQIEPPETVIKLYDQNVNAWKIVKKDKEPQKSLEIIGNALKKLGLSKNEIKVYIYLARAGEKKASEISEALSLHRTETYRILRDLEKRGMVSSVFEKPLKFIATPFEKALETLIEAKKLKIQLLE
;
A
#
# COMPACT_ATOMS: atom_id res chain seq x y z
N MET A 1 2.29 6.01 -46.13
CA MET A 1 2.56 4.84 -45.28
C MET A 1 2.83 5.40 -43.89
N GLU A 2 1.76 5.77 -43.19
CA GLU A 2 1.84 6.51 -41.92
C GLU A 2 1.62 5.53 -40.78
N THR A 3 2.64 5.40 -39.95
CA THR A 3 2.62 4.57 -38.75
C THR A 3 1.77 5.27 -37.69
N GLN A 4 0.56 4.76 -37.46
CA GLN A 4 -0.31 5.14 -36.36
C GLN A 4 0.36 4.70 -35.04
N ILE A 5 0.93 5.65 -34.29
CA ILE A 5 1.40 5.42 -32.93
C ILE A 5 0.21 5.69 -32.01
N GLU A 6 -0.46 4.63 -31.58
CA GLU A 6 -1.52 4.67 -30.57
C GLU A 6 -0.97 5.31 -29.27
N PRO A 7 -1.60 6.35 -28.72
CA PRO A 7 -1.16 6.96 -27.47
C PRO A 7 -1.47 6.03 -26.28
N PRO A 8 -0.64 6.01 -25.22
CA PRO A 8 -0.90 5.18 -24.05
C PRO A 8 -2.21 5.59 -23.38
N GLU A 9 -3.04 4.60 -23.01
CA GLU A 9 -4.46 4.65 -22.60
C GLU A 9 -4.84 5.60 -21.43
N THR A 10 -3.97 6.49 -20.98
CA THR A 10 -4.14 7.26 -19.74
C THR A 10 -4.26 8.78 -19.93
N VAL A 11 -4.22 9.29 -21.16
CA VAL A 11 -4.19 10.75 -21.40
C VAL A 11 -5.45 11.23 -22.13
N ILE A 12 -6.32 11.97 -21.44
CA ILE A 12 -7.43 12.71 -22.06
C ILE A 12 -6.98 14.15 -22.26
N LYS A 13 -6.99 14.62 -23.51
CA LYS A 13 -6.76 16.02 -23.86
C LYS A 13 -8.08 16.81 -23.71
N LEU A 14 -8.09 17.82 -22.85
CA LEU A 14 -9.18 18.79 -22.76
C LEU A 14 -8.69 20.14 -23.30
N TYR A 15 -9.47 20.71 -24.22
CA TYR A 15 -9.22 22.03 -24.80
C TYR A 15 -10.00 23.08 -24.00
N ASP A 16 -9.28 24.03 -23.41
CA ASP A 16 -9.86 25.17 -22.69
C ASP A 16 -10.03 26.34 -23.67
N GLN A 17 -11.27 26.82 -23.85
CA GLN A 17 -11.59 27.84 -24.85
C GLN A 17 -11.31 29.27 -24.35
N ASN A 18 -11.01 29.47 -23.06
CA ASN A 18 -10.80 30.79 -22.48
C ASN A 18 -9.32 31.19 -22.37
N VAL A 19 -8.42 30.23 -22.50
CA VAL A 19 -6.99 30.47 -22.68
C VAL A 19 -6.53 29.56 -23.81
N ASN A 20 -6.19 30.13 -24.96
CA ASN A 20 -5.83 29.38 -26.18
C ASN A 20 -4.50 28.62 -25.99
N ALA A 21 -4.50 27.60 -25.14
CA ALA A 21 -3.35 26.83 -24.70
C ALA A 21 -3.78 25.48 -24.09
N TRP A 22 -3.08 24.42 -24.48
CA TRP A 22 -3.25 23.08 -23.93
C TRP A 22 -2.70 23.04 -22.49
N LYS A 23 -3.56 22.82 -21.48
CA LYS A 23 -3.11 22.57 -20.11
C LYS A 23 -2.93 21.07 -19.86
N ILE A 24 -1.70 20.68 -19.54
CA ILE A 24 -1.38 19.37 -18.99
C ILE A 24 -1.79 19.37 -17.52
N VAL A 25 -2.93 18.79 -17.17
CA VAL A 25 -3.38 18.68 -15.78
C VAL A 25 -3.11 17.25 -15.28
N LYS A 26 -2.34 17.12 -14.20
CA LYS A 26 -2.12 15.83 -13.52
C LYS A 26 -3.43 15.37 -12.90
N LYS A 27 -3.94 14.24 -13.38
CA LYS A 27 -5.03 13.47 -12.80
C LYS A 27 -4.61 13.00 -11.40
N ASP A 28 -5.52 13.15 -10.42
CA ASP A 28 -5.48 12.61 -9.05
C ASP A 28 -4.67 13.38 -7.99
N LYS A 29 -5.35 14.31 -7.30
CA LYS A 29 -4.94 14.92 -6.01
C LYS A 29 -5.65 14.32 -4.78
N GLU A 30 -6.72 13.54 -4.99
CA GLU A 30 -7.53 12.97 -3.90
C GLU A 30 -6.97 11.66 -3.28
N PRO A 31 -6.42 10.71 -4.05
CA PRO A 31 -5.92 9.44 -3.49
C PRO A 31 -4.75 9.63 -2.50
N GLN A 32 -3.96 10.69 -2.69
CA GLN A 32 -2.79 10.96 -1.85
C GLN A 32 -3.20 11.39 -0.43
N LYS A 33 -4.28 12.15 -0.29
CA LYS A 33 -4.76 12.63 1.01
C LYS A 33 -5.29 11.48 1.87
N SER A 34 -6.08 10.59 1.26
CA SER A 34 -6.60 9.40 1.95
C SER A 34 -5.47 8.45 2.38
N LEU A 35 -4.45 8.27 1.55
CA LEU A 35 -3.30 7.43 1.88
C LEU A 35 -2.47 8.02 3.03
N GLU A 36 -2.36 9.34 3.09
CA GLU A 36 -1.70 10.04 4.19
C GLU A 36 -2.48 9.88 5.51
N ILE A 37 -3.81 9.97 5.48
CA ILE A 37 -4.67 9.72 6.65
C ILE A 37 -4.49 8.28 7.13
N ILE A 38 -4.53 7.30 6.23
CA ILE A 38 -4.31 5.87 6.56
C ILE A 38 -2.92 5.66 7.15
N GLY A 39 -1.88 6.21 6.52
CA GLY A 39 -0.51 6.12 7.04
C GLY A 39 -0.37 6.73 8.44
N ASN A 40 -1.01 7.87 8.70
CA ASN A 40 -1.02 8.49 10.02
C ASN A 40 -1.81 7.68 11.05
N ALA A 41 -2.93 7.06 10.67
CA ALA A 41 -3.69 6.17 11.54
C ALA A 41 -2.86 4.94 11.93
N LEU A 42 -2.25 4.26 10.95
CA LEU A 42 -1.38 3.11 11.18
C LEU A 42 -0.16 3.47 12.05
N LYS A 43 0.41 4.67 11.86
CA LYS A 43 1.48 5.18 12.71
C LYS A 43 1.03 5.36 14.16
N LYS A 44 -0.17 5.89 14.40
CA LYS A 44 -0.77 6.00 15.75
C LYS A 44 -1.05 4.64 16.39
N LEU A 45 -1.29 3.61 15.57
CA LEU A 45 -1.46 2.23 16.00
C LEU A 45 -0.12 1.53 16.31
N GLY A 46 1.02 2.21 16.08
CA GLY A 46 2.35 1.73 16.46
C GLY A 46 3.08 0.97 15.36
N LEU A 47 2.76 1.25 14.09
CA LEU A 47 3.54 0.79 12.94
C LEU A 47 4.63 1.82 12.56
N SER A 48 5.78 1.32 12.14
CA SER A 48 6.87 2.09 11.56
C SER A 48 6.58 2.51 10.12
N LYS A 49 7.34 3.49 9.61
CA LYS A 49 7.19 3.98 8.23
C LYS A 49 7.41 2.87 7.19
N ASN A 50 8.32 1.94 7.45
CA ASN A 50 8.63 0.86 6.51
C ASN A 50 7.54 -0.21 6.54
N GLU A 51 7.02 -0.56 7.73
CA GLU A 51 5.86 -1.47 7.87
C GLU A 51 4.64 -0.92 7.12
N ILE A 52 4.34 0.38 7.27
CA ILE A 52 3.23 1.04 6.58
C ILE A 52 3.40 0.97 5.05
N LYS A 53 4.60 1.25 4.54
CA LYS A 53 4.90 1.17 3.10
C LYS A 53 4.70 -0.24 2.57
N VAL A 54 5.20 -1.25 3.27
CA VAL A 54 5.06 -2.66 2.89
C VAL A 54 3.59 -3.08 2.87
N TYR A 55 2.84 -2.74 3.92
CA TYR A 55 1.42 -3.05 4.01
C TYR A 55 0.60 -2.40 2.90
N ILE A 56 0.81 -1.10 2.64
CA ILE A 56 0.12 -0.38 1.56
C ILE A 56 0.47 -0.96 0.19
N TYR A 57 1.74 -1.30 -0.03
CA TYR A 57 2.18 -1.91 -1.28
C TYR A 57 1.48 -3.25 -1.50
N LEU A 58 1.47 -4.14 -0.51
CA LEU A 58 0.76 -5.42 -0.56
C LEU A 58 -0.76 -5.23 -0.74
N ALA A 59 -1.36 -4.27 -0.05
CA ALA A 59 -2.80 -3.99 -0.19
C ALA A 59 -3.17 -3.51 -1.61
N ARG A 60 -2.25 -2.85 -2.32
CA ARG A 60 -2.45 -2.38 -3.71
C ARG A 60 -2.07 -3.42 -4.75
N ALA A 61 -0.96 -4.12 -4.55
CA ALA A 61 -0.39 -5.07 -5.51
C ALA A 61 -0.95 -6.49 -5.37
N GLY A 62 -1.63 -6.79 -4.26
CA GLY A 62 -2.13 -8.12 -3.93
C GLY A 62 -1.04 -9.04 -3.40
N GLU A 63 -1.15 -10.32 -3.74
CA GLU A 63 -0.18 -11.34 -3.33
C GLU A 63 1.19 -11.14 -3.98
N LYS A 64 2.24 -11.07 -3.16
CA LYS A 64 3.61 -10.89 -3.62
C LYS A 64 4.61 -11.67 -2.80
N LYS A 65 5.71 -12.08 -3.44
CA LYS A 65 6.83 -12.73 -2.74
C LYS A 65 7.66 -11.69 -1.99
N ALA A 66 8.31 -12.09 -0.90
CA ALA A 66 9.21 -11.20 -0.15
C ALA A 66 10.32 -10.58 -1.03
N SER A 67 10.81 -11.33 -2.02
CA SER A 67 11.81 -10.82 -2.97
C SER A 67 11.26 -9.70 -3.86
N GLU A 68 10.04 -9.83 -4.35
CA GLU A 68 9.40 -8.79 -5.18
C GLU A 68 9.12 -7.53 -4.37
N ILE A 69 8.70 -7.69 -3.11
CA ILE A 69 8.45 -6.56 -2.20
C ILE A 69 9.75 -5.81 -1.89
N SER A 70 10.82 -6.55 -1.63
CA SER A 70 12.16 -6.00 -1.38
C SER A 70 12.65 -5.19 -2.57
N GLU A 71 12.47 -5.69 -3.78
CA GLU A 71 12.87 -5.03 -5.02
C GLU A 71 11.98 -3.81 -5.33
N ALA A 72 10.66 -3.93 -5.19
CA ALA A 72 9.72 -2.85 -5.47
C ALA A 72 9.83 -1.67 -4.48
N LEU A 73 10.20 -1.94 -3.23
CA LEU A 73 10.35 -0.91 -2.19
C LEU A 73 11.81 -0.50 -1.96
N SER A 74 12.74 -1.05 -2.73
CA SER A 74 14.18 -0.88 -2.56
C SER A 74 14.64 -1.08 -1.11
N LEU A 75 14.04 -2.06 -0.43
CA LEU A 75 14.35 -2.43 0.95
C LEU A 75 15.33 -3.60 0.96
N HIS A 76 16.23 -3.63 1.95
CA HIS A 76 17.09 -4.80 2.15
C HIS A 76 16.25 -6.06 2.38
N ARG A 77 16.66 -7.19 1.80
CA ARG A 77 15.95 -8.48 1.93
C ARG A 77 15.73 -8.85 3.40
N THR A 78 16.76 -8.74 4.24
CA THR A 78 16.68 -9.04 5.67
C THR A 78 15.61 -8.20 6.38
N GLU A 79 15.57 -6.90 6.08
CA GLU A 79 14.59 -5.98 6.67
C GLU A 79 13.17 -6.28 6.16
N THR A 80 13.03 -6.63 4.88
CA THR A 80 11.74 -7.02 4.30
C THR A 80 11.17 -8.26 4.99
N TYR A 81 11.98 -9.31 5.20
CA TYR A 81 11.55 -10.49 5.94
C TYR A 81 11.22 -10.20 7.41
N ARG A 82 11.94 -9.27 8.05
CA ARG A 82 11.65 -8.84 9.42
C ARG A 82 10.28 -8.16 9.50
N ILE A 83 10.06 -7.17 8.62
CA ILE A 83 8.79 -6.43 8.53
C ILE A 83 7.62 -7.36 8.21
N LEU A 84 7.77 -8.28 7.26
CA LEU A 84 6.71 -9.22 6.91
C LEU A 84 6.33 -10.11 8.09
N ARG A 85 7.31 -10.60 8.87
CA ARG A 85 7.04 -11.39 10.08
C ARG A 85 6.39 -10.54 11.18
N ASP A 86 6.80 -9.29 11.35
CA ASP A 86 6.22 -8.41 12.35
C ASP A 86 4.78 -8.02 11.99
N LEU A 87 4.49 -7.78 10.71
CA LEU A 87 3.13 -7.56 10.21
C LEU A 87 2.25 -8.82 10.30
N GLU A 88 2.82 -10.00 10.07
CA GLU A 88 2.15 -11.29 10.23
C GLU A 88 1.76 -11.54 11.70
N LYS A 89 2.67 -11.31 12.65
CA LYS A 89 2.39 -11.41 14.09
C LYS A 89 1.27 -10.47 14.55
N ARG A 90 1.13 -9.32 13.89
CA ARG A 90 0.07 -8.34 14.16
C ARG A 90 -1.25 -8.67 13.44
N GLY A 91 -1.31 -9.74 12.64
CA GLY A 91 -2.48 -10.13 11.86
C GLY A 91 -2.79 -9.19 10.70
N MET A 92 -1.82 -8.40 10.24
CA MET A 92 -2.00 -7.45 9.13
C MET A 92 -1.60 -8.04 7.78
N VAL A 93 -0.74 -9.05 7.78
CA VAL A 93 -0.30 -9.78 6.59
C VAL A 93 -0.48 -11.27 6.87
N SER A 94 -0.85 -12.04 5.86
CA SER A 94 -0.88 -13.49 5.94
C SER A 94 0.11 -14.07 4.94
N SER A 95 0.84 -15.11 5.35
CA SER A 95 1.63 -15.90 4.41
C SER A 95 0.74 -16.97 3.77
N VAL A 96 0.83 -17.06 2.45
CA VAL A 96 0.21 -18.13 1.67
C VAL A 96 1.30 -19.15 1.41
N PHE A 97 1.14 -20.36 1.96
CA PHE A 97 2.07 -21.49 1.84
C PHE A 97 2.06 -22.10 0.42
N GLU A 98 2.20 -21.26 -0.60
CA GLU A 98 2.48 -21.67 -1.97
C GLU A 98 3.99 -21.79 -2.19
N LYS A 99 4.39 -22.54 -3.22
CA LYS A 99 5.77 -22.56 -3.71
C LYS A 99 5.83 -21.71 -4.97
N PRO A 100 6.43 -20.51 -4.93
CA PRO A 100 7.16 -19.89 -3.82
C PRO A 100 6.27 -19.14 -2.81
N LEU A 101 6.77 -18.95 -1.57
CA LEU A 101 6.04 -18.33 -0.47
C LEU A 101 5.59 -16.92 -0.84
N LYS A 102 4.28 -16.70 -0.78
CA LYS A 102 3.66 -15.39 -1.04
C LYS A 102 3.13 -14.79 0.25
N PHE A 103 3.06 -13.47 0.26
CA PHE A 103 2.46 -12.69 1.33
C PHE A 103 1.30 -11.90 0.74
N ILE A 104 0.20 -11.85 1.49
CA ILE A 104 -0.98 -11.08 1.14
C ILE A 104 -1.33 -10.13 2.29
N ALA A 105 -1.66 -8.89 1.97
CA ALA A 105 -2.20 -7.98 2.97
C ALA A 105 -3.60 -8.43 3.38
N THR A 106 -3.84 -8.42 4.68
CA THR A 106 -5.19 -8.60 5.22
C THR A 106 -6.05 -7.41 4.79
N PRO A 107 -7.32 -7.61 4.42
CA PRO A 107 -8.22 -6.50 4.11
C PRO A 107 -8.25 -5.46 5.23
N PHE A 108 -8.31 -4.18 4.85
CA PHE A 108 -8.19 -3.07 5.80
C PHE A 108 -9.19 -3.16 6.96
N GLU A 109 -10.43 -3.55 6.71
CA GLU A 109 -11.46 -3.80 7.73
C GLU A 109 -10.95 -4.74 8.83
N LYS A 110 -10.48 -5.92 8.45
CA LYS A 110 -9.99 -6.96 9.35
C LYS A 110 -8.70 -6.55 10.05
N ALA A 111 -7.80 -5.87 9.33
CA ALA A 111 -6.57 -5.36 9.91
C ALA A 111 -6.86 -4.31 11.00
N LEU A 112 -7.86 -3.44 10.78
CA LEU A 112 -8.29 -2.44 11.76
C LEU A 112 -8.93 -3.07 12.99
N GLU A 113 -9.85 -4.03 12.78
CA GLU A 113 -10.46 -4.81 13.87
C GLU A 113 -9.39 -5.48 14.74
N THR A 114 -8.41 -6.14 14.10
CA THR A 114 -7.31 -6.83 14.80
C THR A 114 -6.48 -5.86 15.64
N LEU A 115 -6.19 -4.66 15.11
CA LEU A 115 -5.44 -3.63 15.85
C LEU A 115 -6.23 -3.01 17.01
N ILE A 116 -7.55 -2.83 16.84
CA ILE A 116 -8.43 -2.33 17.91
C ILE A 116 -8.53 -3.38 19.01
N GLU A 117 -8.74 -4.64 18.65
CA GLU A 117 -8.84 -5.75 19.61
C GLU A 117 -7.53 -5.92 20.40
N ALA A 118 -6.39 -5.87 19.72
CA ALA A 118 -5.08 -5.92 20.38
C ALA A 118 -4.89 -4.78 21.40
N LYS A 119 -5.42 -3.59 21.14
CA LYS A 119 -5.40 -2.47 22.09
C LYS A 119 -6.36 -2.67 23.25
N LYS A 120 -7.59 -3.13 22.99
CA LYS A 120 -8.59 -3.41 24.03
C LYS A 120 -8.10 -4.47 25.02
N LEU A 121 -7.57 -5.59 24.51
CA LEU A 121 -7.00 -6.65 25.34
C LEU A 121 -5.88 -6.13 26.23
N LYS A 122 -5.02 -5.24 25.71
CA LYS A 122 -3.94 -4.64 26.50
C LYS A 122 -4.46 -3.74 27.62
N ILE A 123 -5.56 -3.02 27.39
CA ILE A 123 -6.19 -2.19 28.43
C ILE A 123 -6.85 -3.08 29.49
N GLN A 124 -7.52 -4.16 29.10
CA GLN A 124 -8.14 -5.10 30.03
C GLN A 124 -7.13 -5.89 30.87
N LEU A 125 -5.92 -6.13 30.36
CA LEU A 125 -4.85 -6.79 31.11
C LEU A 125 -4.18 -5.87 32.15
N LEU A 126 -4.44 -4.56 32.08
CA LEU A 126 -3.89 -3.54 32.96
C LEU A 126 -4.90 -3.10 34.05
N GLU A 127 -6.12 -3.66 34.03
CA GLU A 127 -7.14 -3.59 35.08
C GLU A 127 -7.06 -4.84 35.98
#